data_AF-A0A498LAB5-F1
#
_entry.id   AF-A0A498LAB5-F1
#
_cell.length_a   1.000
_cell.length_b   1.000
_cell.length_c   1.000
_cell.angle_alpha   90.00
_cell.angle_beta   90.00
_cell.angle_gamma   90.00
#
_symmetry.space_group_name_H-M   'P 1'
#
loop_
_entity.id
_entity.type
_entity.pdbx_description
1 polymer ?
#
loop_
_entity_poly.entity_id
_entity_poly.type
_entity_poly.pdbx_seq_one_letter_code
_entity_poly.pdbx_strand_id
1 'polypeptide(L)'
;MDEHNRPIHTFQVCHVMEPNQNNWLRTNWIPRQAAQKIYVELRFTLRDCNSIPWVSGTCKETFNLLYFEADEPHGANAHFHPNDYAKIDTIAADESFTQTDLGDRVLRLNTEVREVGPIARKGFYLAFQDVGACIALVSVRVYYKKCPSTLRNLAAFPDTVPRVDSSSLVEVRGACVENAEERDTPRLYCGADGDWLVPLGRCVCSIGYEESDGLCIGLTFTHQIFIHYINTCLPFALLPCRVLILHCVASMVCSASCEGLLESAAKVKGNEEKLTVLVSSITLEICSRQYFSYLPCEYKK
;
A
#
# COMPACT_ATOMS: atom_id res chain seq x y z
N MET A 1 21.20 -9.07 -5.91
CA MET A 1 21.10 -7.63 -5.62
C MET A 1 19.87 -7.11 -6.33
N ASP A 2 19.12 -6.18 -5.73
CA ASP A 2 18.07 -5.46 -6.46
C ASP A 2 18.65 -4.38 -7.38
N GLU A 3 17.78 -3.65 -8.07
CA GLU A 3 18.12 -2.51 -8.93
C GLU A 3 18.86 -1.36 -8.20
N HIS A 4 18.88 -1.38 -6.86
CA HIS A 4 19.58 -0.42 -6.00
C HIS A 4 20.81 -1.04 -5.32
N ASN A 5 21.33 -2.16 -5.83
CA ASN A 5 22.49 -2.88 -5.29
C ASN A 5 22.34 -3.37 -3.85
N ARG A 6 21.12 -3.54 -3.35
CA ARG A 6 20.87 -4.08 -2.02
C ARG A 6 20.78 -5.61 -2.07
N PRO A 7 21.30 -6.31 -1.06
CA PRO A 7 21.13 -7.76 -0.97
C PRO A 7 19.63 -8.08 -0.84
N ILE A 8 19.17 -9.03 -1.65
CA ILE A 8 17.80 -9.54 -1.63
C ILE A 8 17.83 -11.05 -1.43
N HIS A 9 16.90 -11.53 -0.61
CA HIS A 9 16.67 -12.96 -0.46
C HIS A 9 15.69 -13.42 -1.54
N THR A 10 16.04 -14.51 -2.22
CA THR A 10 15.24 -15.09 -3.30
C THR A 10 15.04 -16.57 -3.01
N PHE A 11 13.97 -17.15 -3.57
CA PHE A 11 13.70 -18.58 -3.46
C PHE A 11 13.93 -19.20 -4.83
N GLN A 12 14.84 -20.15 -4.91
CA GLN A 12 15.18 -20.80 -6.18
C GLN A 12 15.00 -22.31 -6.10
N VAL A 13 14.54 -22.89 -7.19
CA VAL A 13 14.47 -24.34 -7.41
C VAL A 13 14.78 -24.62 -8.87
N CYS A 14 15.58 -25.66 -9.14
CA CYS A 14 16.00 -26.04 -10.48
C CYS A 14 16.23 -27.55 -10.57
N HIS A 15 15.27 -28.35 -10.09
CA HIS A 15 15.31 -29.82 -10.14
C HIS A 15 14.78 -30.38 -11.48
N VAL A 16 15.25 -29.82 -12.59
CA VAL A 16 14.75 -30.10 -13.94
C VAL A 16 15.10 -31.50 -14.48
N MET A 17 16.07 -32.17 -13.87
CA MET A 17 16.55 -33.50 -14.28
C MET A 17 15.70 -34.64 -13.70
N GLU A 18 14.97 -34.38 -12.63
CA GLU A 18 14.20 -35.39 -11.91
C GLU A 18 12.76 -35.41 -12.40
N PRO A 19 12.17 -36.58 -12.71
CA PRO A 19 10.75 -36.66 -13.05
C PRO A 19 9.88 -36.47 -11.80
N ASN A 20 8.61 -36.13 -12.00
CA ASN A 20 7.58 -36.05 -10.95
C ASN A 20 7.90 -35.09 -9.79
N GLN A 21 8.50 -33.94 -10.10
CA GLN A 21 8.73 -32.89 -9.11
C GLN A 21 7.41 -32.38 -8.53
N ASN A 22 7.45 -32.05 -7.24
CA ASN A 22 6.30 -31.50 -6.50
C ASN A 22 6.82 -30.69 -5.31
N ASN A 23 7.55 -29.62 -5.60
CA ASN A 23 8.18 -28.78 -4.59
C ASN A 23 7.21 -27.67 -4.16
N TRP A 24 6.99 -27.52 -2.85
CA TRP A 24 6.06 -26.53 -2.31
C TRP A 24 6.80 -25.47 -1.50
N LEU A 25 6.44 -24.22 -1.75
CA LEU A 25 6.86 -23.07 -0.97
C LEU A 25 5.61 -22.33 -0.49
N ARG A 26 5.48 -22.10 0.82
CA ARG A 26 4.30 -21.47 1.42
C ARG A 26 4.68 -20.16 2.10
N THR A 27 3.79 -19.17 2.03
CA THR A 27 3.91 -17.96 2.86
C THR A 27 3.62 -18.22 4.33
N ASN A 28 3.97 -17.25 5.15
CA ASN A 28 3.33 -17.09 6.45
C ASN A 28 1.84 -16.75 6.27
N TRP A 29 1.08 -16.83 7.35
CA TRP A 29 -0.32 -16.41 7.34
C TRP A 29 -0.42 -14.90 7.11
N ILE A 30 -1.21 -14.51 6.12
CA ILE A 30 -1.39 -13.12 5.71
C ILE A 30 -2.77 -12.67 6.22
N PRO A 31 -2.86 -11.69 7.14
CA PRO A 31 -4.14 -11.15 7.56
C PRO A 31 -4.79 -10.42 6.38
N ARG A 32 -6.07 -10.71 6.14
CA ARG A 32 -6.86 -10.10 5.05
C ARG A 32 -7.10 -8.60 5.26
N GLN A 33 -7.15 -8.15 6.51
CA GLN A 33 -7.62 -6.81 6.86
C GLN A 33 -9.01 -6.54 6.25
N ALA A 34 -9.21 -5.37 5.62
CA ALA A 34 -10.46 -5.01 4.95
C ALA A 34 -10.57 -5.56 3.52
N ALA A 35 -9.55 -6.23 2.99
CA ALA A 35 -9.48 -6.64 1.59
C ALA A 35 -10.54 -7.70 1.24
N GLN A 36 -11.46 -7.41 0.32
CA GLN A 36 -12.34 -8.47 -0.22
C GLN A 36 -11.72 -9.14 -1.45
N LYS A 37 -10.92 -8.38 -2.20
CA LYS A 37 -10.13 -8.85 -3.34
C LYS A 37 -8.67 -8.46 -3.09
N ILE A 38 -7.75 -9.37 -3.37
CA ILE A 38 -6.31 -9.16 -3.28
C ILE A 38 -5.67 -9.29 -4.67
N TYR A 39 -4.50 -8.69 -4.81
CA TYR A 39 -3.65 -8.76 -5.98
C TYR A 39 -2.31 -9.35 -5.54
N VAL A 40 -1.87 -10.37 -6.25
CA VAL A 40 -0.60 -11.04 -6.03
C VAL A 40 0.30 -10.71 -7.21
N GLU A 41 1.30 -9.86 -6.96
CA GLU A 41 2.34 -9.48 -7.92
C GLU A 41 3.59 -10.32 -7.66
N LEU A 42 4.02 -11.05 -8.68
CA LEU A 42 5.15 -11.94 -8.66
C LEU A 42 6.24 -11.38 -9.56
N ARG A 43 7.44 -11.17 -9.00
CA ARG A 43 8.65 -10.90 -9.80
C ARG A 43 9.54 -12.13 -9.75
N PHE A 44 9.86 -12.71 -10.90
CA PHE A 44 10.63 -13.96 -10.96
C PHE A 44 11.47 -14.06 -12.23
N THR A 45 12.46 -14.94 -12.22
CA THR A 45 13.22 -15.33 -13.41
C THR A 45 12.94 -16.79 -13.72
N LEU A 46 12.96 -17.14 -15.01
CA LEU A 46 12.73 -18.49 -15.50
C LEU A 46 13.71 -18.82 -16.61
N ARG A 47 14.37 -19.98 -16.49
CA ARG A 47 15.31 -20.46 -17.50
C ARG A 47 14.59 -21.29 -18.56
N ASP A 48 14.87 -21.00 -19.83
CA ASP A 48 14.36 -21.77 -20.97
C ASP A 48 14.86 -23.22 -20.90
N CYS A 49 13.95 -24.19 -20.99
CA CYS A 49 14.28 -25.62 -20.96
C CYS A 49 15.19 -26.03 -22.12
N ASN A 50 15.07 -25.40 -23.30
CA ASN A 50 15.93 -25.66 -24.45
C ASN A 50 17.39 -25.25 -24.21
N SER A 51 17.62 -24.34 -23.26
CA SER A 51 18.96 -23.94 -22.83
C SER A 51 19.61 -24.91 -21.84
N ILE A 52 18.92 -25.99 -21.47
CA ILE A 52 19.42 -26.99 -20.53
C ILE A 52 19.58 -28.31 -21.27
N PRO A 53 20.80 -28.86 -21.36
CA PRO A 53 21.00 -30.15 -22.02
C PRO A 53 20.38 -31.28 -21.17
N TRP A 54 19.84 -32.30 -21.84
CA TRP A 54 19.35 -33.56 -21.25
C TRP A 54 18.07 -33.50 -20.38
N VAL A 55 17.23 -32.46 -20.50
CA VAL A 55 15.99 -32.32 -19.69
C VAL A 55 14.69 -32.47 -20.48
N SER A 56 14.75 -33.06 -21.68
CA SER A 56 13.59 -33.19 -22.55
C SER A 56 12.52 -34.08 -21.89
N GLY A 57 11.34 -33.52 -21.63
CA GLY A 57 10.19 -34.20 -21.04
C GLY A 57 10.01 -34.02 -19.53
N THR A 58 11.06 -33.71 -18.78
CA THR A 58 11.00 -33.45 -17.33
C THR A 58 10.93 -31.96 -17.02
N CYS A 59 11.63 -31.12 -17.79
CA CYS A 59 11.65 -29.68 -17.58
C CYS A 59 10.32 -29.01 -17.94
N LYS A 60 9.93 -28.03 -17.12
CA LYS A 60 8.75 -27.18 -17.30
C LYS A 60 9.14 -25.71 -17.25
N GLU A 61 8.34 -24.88 -17.91
CA GLU A 61 8.53 -23.43 -17.96
C GLU A 61 7.40 -22.69 -17.23
N THR A 62 6.81 -23.38 -16.26
CA THR A 62 5.66 -22.90 -15.50
C THR A 62 5.70 -23.40 -14.07
N PHE A 63 5.12 -22.62 -13.15
CA PHE A 63 4.83 -23.05 -11.78
C PHE A 63 3.39 -22.70 -11.42
N ASN A 64 2.80 -23.34 -10.40
CA ASN A 64 1.43 -23.03 -9.98
C ASN A 64 1.44 -22.06 -8.80
N LEU A 65 0.53 -21.09 -8.85
CA LEU A 65 0.17 -20.23 -7.72
C LEU A 65 -1.12 -20.77 -7.10
N LEU A 66 -1.13 -20.96 -5.78
CA LEU A 66 -2.26 -21.47 -5.02
C LEU A 66 -2.51 -20.63 -3.77
N TYR A 67 -3.71 -20.74 -3.20
CA TYR A 67 -4.05 -20.09 -1.94
C TYR A 67 -4.93 -20.97 -1.06
N PHE A 68 -4.92 -20.68 0.24
CA PHE A 68 -5.77 -21.32 1.23
C PHE A 68 -6.23 -20.31 2.29
N GLU A 69 -7.53 -20.21 2.51
CA GLU A 69 -8.12 -19.29 3.49
C GLU A 69 -8.24 -19.91 4.89
N ALA A 70 -7.80 -19.18 5.90
CA ALA A 70 -7.83 -19.61 7.30
C ALA A 70 -8.12 -18.43 8.23
N ASP A 71 -8.94 -18.65 9.24
CA ASP A 71 -9.28 -17.59 10.19
C ASP A 71 -8.15 -17.27 11.17
N GLU A 72 -7.25 -18.22 11.42
CA GLU A 72 -6.13 -18.04 12.35
C GLU A 72 -4.85 -18.66 11.75
N PRO A 73 -3.66 -18.15 12.13
CA PRO A 73 -2.40 -18.76 11.76
C PRO A 73 -2.32 -20.18 12.34
N HIS A 74 -1.96 -21.11 11.48
CA HIS A 74 -1.65 -22.47 11.84
C HIS A 74 -0.46 -22.49 12.80
N GLY A 75 -0.58 -23.23 13.90
CA GLY A 75 0.51 -23.38 14.86
C GLY A 75 1.72 -24.10 14.24
N ALA A 76 2.89 -23.99 14.89
CA ALA A 76 4.15 -24.59 14.41
C ALA A 76 4.08 -26.11 14.14
N ASN A 77 3.13 -26.82 14.77
CA ASN A 77 2.93 -28.27 14.61
C ASN A 77 1.84 -28.63 13.58
N ALA A 78 1.24 -27.64 12.92
CA ALA A 78 0.22 -27.90 11.93
C ALA A 78 0.85 -28.49 10.66
N HIS A 79 0.40 -29.68 10.29
CA HIS A 79 0.86 -30.32 9.07
C HIS A 79 0.39 -29.55 7.83
N PHE A 80 1.30 -29.37 6.87
CA PHE A 80 1.01 -28.84 5.56
C PHE A 80 0.20 -29.87 4.76
N HIS A 81 -1.01 -29.49 4.34
CA HIS A 81 -1.91 -30.33 3.56
C HIS A 81 -2.13 -29.72 2.16
N PRO A 82 -1.47 -30.25 1.11
CA PRO A 82 -1.58 -29.71 -0.25
C PRO A 82 -3.02 -29.62 -0.79
N ASN A 83 -3.90 -30.53 -0.37
CA ASN A 83 -5.28 -30.60 -0.85
C ASN A 83 -6.18 -29.46 -0.38
N ASP A 84 -5.77 -28.73 0.66
CA ASP A 84 -6.51 -27.58 1.17
C ASP A 84 -6.32 -26.34 0.28
N TYR A 85 -5.28 -26.35 -0.58
CA TYR A 85 -4.92 -25.23 -1.43
C TYR A 85 -5.71 -25.26 -2.73
N ALA A 86 -6.45 -24.19 -2.98
CA ALA A 86 -7.10 -23.94 -4.26
C ALA A 86 -6.09 -23.32 -5.24
N LYS A 87 -6.06 -23.85 -6.46
CA LYS A 87 -5.21 -23.32 -7.53
C LYS A 87 -5.77 -21.99 -8.04
N ILE A 88 -4.93 -20.94 -8.03
CA ILE A 88 -5.24 -19.64 -8.63
C ILE A 88 -4.97 -19.72 -10.13
N ASP A 89 -3.71 -20.02 -10.50
CA ASP A 89 -3.30 -20.10 -11.89
C ASP A 89 -1.99 -20.88 -12.07
N THR A 90 -1.68 -21.22 -13.32
CA THR A 90 -0.34 -21.62 -13.75
C THR A 90 0.39 -20.40 -14.31
N ILE A 91 1.47 -20.02 -13.65
CA ILE A 91 2.29 -18.87 -14.01
C ILE A 91 3.35 -19.30 -15.00
N ALA A 92 3.44 -18.59 -16.12
CA ALA A 92 4.46 -18.72 -17.15
C ALA A 92 5.26 -17.42 -17.24
N ALA A 93 6.46 -17.48 -17.81
CA ALA A 93 7.26 -16.30 -18.12
C ALA A 93 6.87 -15.72 -19.48
N ASP A 94 6.80 -14.38 -19.57
CA ASP A 94 6.74 -13.66 -20.84
C ASP A 94 8.10 -13.71 -21.56
N GLU A 95 9.19 -13.56 -20.80
CA GLU A 95 10.56 -13.68 -21.27
C GLU A 95 11.36 -14.70 -20.44
N SER A 96 11.83 -15.77 -21.08
CA SER A 96 12.77 -16.73 -20.49
C SER A 96 14.21 -16.37 -20.85
N PHE A 97 15.16 -16.63 -19.94
CA PHE A 97 16.58 -16.44 -20.23
C PHE A 97 17.25 -17.74 -20.73
N THR A 98 18.21 -17.57 -21.62
CA THR A 98 18.94 -18.65 -22.31
C THR A 98 20.40 -18.75 -21.86
N GLN A 99 21.16 -19.69 -22.43
CA GLN A 99 22.59 -19.84 -22.17
C GLN A 99 23.41 -18.63 -22.66
N THR A 100 22.95 -17.96 -23.72
CA THR A 100 23.57 -16.73 -24.23
C THR A 100 23.39 -15.59 -23.24
N ASP A 101 22.19 -15.42 -22.68
CA ASP A 101 21.91 -14.39 -21.67
C ASP A 101 22.75 -14.59 -20.39
N LEU A 102 23.00 -15.85 -20.00
CA LEU A 102 23.90 -16.18 -18.90
C LEU A 102 25.36 -15.76 -19.18
N GLY A 103 25.81 -15.89 -20.44
CA GLY A 103 27.12 -15.40 -20.89
C GLY A 103 27.25 -13.88 -20.79
N ASP A 104 26.17 -13.17 -21.11
CA ASP A 104 26.07 -11.72 -21.06
C ASP A 104 25.71 -11.17 -19.66
N ARG A 105 25.51 -12.06 -18.68
CA ARG A 105 25.05 -11.76 -17.31
C ARG A 105 23.71 -11.02 -17.27
N VAL A 106 22.85 -11.27 -18.26
CA VAL A 106 21.51 -10.71 -18.36
C VAL A 106 20.52 -11.71 -17.77
N LEU A 107 19.80 -11.29 -16.73
CA LEU A 107 18.67 -12.04 -16.18
C LEU A 107 17.38 -11.38 -16.65
N ARG A 108 16.46 -12.16 -17.21
CA ARG A 108 15.13 -11.68 -17.63
C ARG A 108 14.17 -11.77 -16.46
N LEU A 109 13.76 -10.61 -15.96
CA LEU A 109 12.85 -10.49 -14.82
C LEU A 109 11.41 -10.34 -15.33
N ASN A 110 10.57 -11.31 -15.02
CA ASN A 110 9.16 -11.35 -15.36
C ASN A 110 8.34 -10.74 -14.22
N THR A 111 7.23 -10.09 -14.56
CA THR A 111 6.28 -9.55 -13.57
C THR A 111 4.87 -10.00 -13.91
N GLU A 112 4.28 -10.83 -13.06
CA GLU A 112 2.94 -11.38 -13.25
C GLU A 112 2.03 -10.93 -12.11
N VAL A 113 0.82 -10.47 -12.45
CA VAL A 113 -0.20 -10.07 -11.46
C VAL A 113 -1.42 -10.97 -11.57
N ARG A 114 -1.90 -11.47 -10.44
CA ARG A 114 -3.15 -12.25 -10.35
C ARG A 114 -4.09 -11.69 -9.32
N GLU A 115 -5.37 -11.61 -9.68
CA GLU A 115 -6.45 -11.24 -8.77
C GLU A 115 -6.99 -12.47 -8.05
N VAL A 116 -7.25 -12.35 -6.75
CA VAL A 116 -7.83 -13.43 -5.94
C VAL A 116 -8.95 -12.85 -5.08
N GLY A 117 -10.12 -13.48 -5.10
CA GLY A 117 -11.26 -13.11 -4.27
C GLY A 117 -12.59 -13.61 -4.82
N PRO A 118 -13.68 -13.48 -4.05
CA PRO A 118 -13.75 -12.81 -2.75
C PRO A 118 -13.07 -13.62 -1.62
N ILE A 119 -12.20 -12.98 -0.83
CA ILE A 119 -11.62 -13.58 0.38
C ILE A 119 -12.61 -13.38 1.53
N ALA A 120 -13.08 -14.47 2.11
CA ALA A 120 -14.14 -14.48 3.12
C ALA A 120 -13.62 -14.62 4.55
N ARG A 121 -12.52 -15.36 4.75
CA ARG A 121 -11.94 -15.60 6.09
C ARG A 121 -11.06 -14.45 6.57
N LYS A 122 -10.60 -14.51 7.82
CA LYS A 122 -9.76 -13.44 8.41
C LYS A 122 -8.37 -13.33 7.79
N GLY A 123 -7.86 -14.38 7.16
CA GLY A 123 -6.58 -14.38 6.48
C GLY A 123 -6.40 -15.57 5.54
N PHE A 124 -5.22 -15.66 4.95
CA PHE A 124 -4.92 -16.67 3.94
C PHE A 124 -3.42 -16.98 3.86
N TYR A 125 -3.09 -18.08 3.21
CA TYR A 125 -1.75 -18.47 2.80
C TYR A 125 -1.67 -18.43 1.27
N LEU A 126 -0.51 -18.04 0.74
CA LEU A 126 -0.16 -18.34 -0.63
C LEU A 126 0.82 -19.51 -0.66
N ALA A 127 0.73 -20.31 -1.71
CA ALA A 127 1.66 -21.38 -1.98
C ALA A 127 2.09 -21.38 -3.45
N PHE A 128 3.34 -21.76 -3.67
CA PHE A 128 3.97 -21.90 -4.97
C PHE A 128 4.35 -23.36 -5.13
N GLN A 129 3.88 -23.96 -6.21
CA GLN A 129 4.15 -25.36 -6.52
C GLN A 129 4.99 -25.42 -7.79
N ASP A 130 6.21 -25.93 -7.65
CA ASP A 130 7.07 -26.28 -8.76
C ASP A 130 6.90 -27.76 -9.13
N VAL A 131 6.75 -28.00 -10.43
CA VAL A 131 6.54 -29.33 -11.04
C VAL A 131 7.67 -29.72 -12.00
N GLY A 132 8.82 -29.03 -11.92
CA GLY A 132 10.02 -29.35 -12.70
C GLY A 132 10.60 -28.17 -13.48
N ALA A 133 10.43 -26.95 -12.99
CA ALA A 133 10.94 -25.73 -13.60
C ALA A 133 12.28 -25.28 -12.96
N CYS A 134 12.98 -24.40 -13.68
CA CYS A 134 14.17 -23.73 -13.16
C CYS A 134 13.82 -22.25 -12.92
N ILE A 135 13.36 -21.96 -11.71
CA ILE A 135 12.79 -20.66 -11.34
C ILE A 135 13.55 -20.03 -10.17
N ALA A 136 13.61 -18.70 -10.17
CA ALA A 136 13.97 -17.92 -8.99
C ALA A 136 12.91 -16.86 -8.73
N LEU A 137 12.20 -17.00 -7.61
CA LEU A 137 11.21 -16.05 -7.13
C LEU A 137 11.93 -14.91 -6.40
N VAL A 138 11.87 -13.72 -7.01
CA VAL A 138 12.60 -12.53 -6.59
C VAL A 138 11.77 -11.68 -5.63
N SER A 139 10.48 -11.51 -5.90
CA SER A 139 9.56 -10.76 -5.04
C SER A 139 8.16 -11.32 -5.12
N VAL A 140 7.48 -11.33 -3.97
CA VAL A 140 6.04 -11.57 -3.86
C VAL A 140 5.46 -10.37 -3.14
N ARG A 141 4.64 -9.59 -3.85
CA ARG A 141 3.95 -8.45 -3.28
C ARG A 141 2.46 -8.73 -3.29
N VAL A 142 1.86 -8.71 -2.11
CA VAL A 142 0.43 -8.92 -1.94
C VAL A 142 -0.19 -7.62 -1.48
N TYR A 143 -1.21 -7.14 -2.18
CA TYR A 143 -1.88 -5.88 -1.86
C TYR A 143 -3.36 -5.90 -2.21
N TYR A 144 -4.11 -4.93 -1.69
CA TYR A 144 -5.48 -4.66 -2.14
C TYR A 144 -5.63 -3.18 -2.47
N LYS A 145 -6.60 -2.87 -3.34
CA LYS A 145 -6.91 -1.50 -3.73
C LYS A 145 -7.92 -0.89 -2.74
N LYS A 146 -7.74 0.39 -2.42
CA LYS A 146 -8.68 1.21 -1.67
C LYS A 146 -8.74 2.61 -2.25
N CYS A 147 -9.85 3.29 -2.09
CA CYS A 147 -9.94 4.73 -2.27
C CYS A 147 -9.46 5.41 -0.98
N PRO A 148 -8.34 6.16 -1.02
CA PRO A 148 -7.74 6.73 0.19
C PRO A 148 -8.59 7.87 0.75
N SER A 149 -8.51 8.09 2.05
CA SER A 149 -9.16 9.20 2.74
C SER A 149 -8.85 10.54 2.07
N THR A 150 -9.87 11.36 1.82
CA THR A 150 -9.71 12.62 1.10
C THR A 150 -10.66 13.70 1.58
N LEU A 151 -10.26 14.96 1.38
CA LEU A 151 -11.08 16.15 1.57
C LEU A 151 -11.49 16.71 0.21
N ARG A 152 -12.80 16.83 -0.02
CA ARG A 152 -13.37 17.39 -1.26
C ARG A 152 -14.63 18.18 -0.92
N ASN A 153 -14.76 19.38 -1.49
CA ASN A 153 -15.93 20.25 -1.32
C ASN A 153 -16.31 20.48 0.17
N LEU A 154 -15.30 20.72 1.02
CA LEU A 154 -15.44 20.87 2.48
C LEU A 154 -16.07 19.64 3.19
N ALA A 155 -15.97 18.47 2.58
CA ALA A 155 -16.38 17.20 3.18
C ALA A 155 -15.22 16.21 3.22
N ALA A 156 -15.14 15.45 4.32
CA ALA A 156 -14.22 14.36 4.53
C ALA A 156 -14.83 13.03 4.10
N PHE A 157 -14.07 12.26 3.35
CA PHE A 157 -14.42 10.93 2.88
C PHE A 157 -13.41 9.91 3.42
N PRO A 158 -13.85 8.85 4.11
CA PRO A 158 -12.95 7.88 4.74
C PRO A 158 -12.35 6.91 3.72
N ASP A 159 -11.30 6.20 4.13
CA ASP A 159 -10.77 5.04 3.40
C ASP A 159 -11.90 4.06 3.06
N THR A 160 -12.06 3.75 1.78
CA THR A 160 -13.13 2.88 1.29
C THR A 160 -12.57 1.76 0.42
N VAL A 161 -12.96 0.52 0.69
CA VAL A 161 -12.59 -0.64 -0.14
C VAL A 161 -13.63 -0.83 -1.24
N PRO A 162 -13.22 -0.95 -2.52
CA PRO A 162 -14.15 -1.23 -3.62
C PRO A 162 -14.85 -2.58 -3.44
N ARG A 163 -16.00 -2.76 -4.08
CA ARG A 163 -16.63 -4.07 -4.18
C ARG A 163 -15.80 -5.00 -5.09
N VAL A 164 -16.11 -6.30 -4.99
CA VAL A 164 -15.39 -7.36 -5.70
C VAL A 164 -15.68 -7.35 -7.22
N ASP A 165 -16.88 -6.91 -7.62
CA ASP A 165 -17.30 -6.78 -9.00
C ASP A 165 -16.71 -5.53 -9.66
N SER A 166 -15.95 -5.73 -10.74
CA SER A 166 -15.14 -4.68 -11.39
C SER A 166 -15.95 -3.54 -12.01
N SER A 167 -17.26 -3.74 -12.23
CA SER A 167 -18.15 -2.74 -12.82
C SER A 167 -18.93 -1.91 -11.79
N SER A 168 -18.87 -2.24 -10.50
CA SER A 168 -19.68 -1.54 -9.50
C SER A 168 -18.92 -0.40 -8.84
N LEU A 169 -19.68 0.64 -8.49
CA LEU A 169 -19.21 1.80 -7.76
C LEU A 169 -19.77 1.74 -6.33
N VAL A 170 -18.91 2.07 -5.36
CA VAL A 170 -19.34 2.22 -3.96
C VAL A 170 -19.66 3.68 -3.72
N GLU A 171 -20.94 4.01 -3.51
CA GLU A 171 -21.36 5.34 -3.07
C GLU A 171 -20.94 5.57 -1.62
N VAL A 172 -20.26 6.68 -1.37
CA VAL A 172 -19.76 7.09 -0.06
C VAL A 172 -20.26 8.50 0.23
N ARG A 173 -21.01 8.64 1.33
CA ARG A 173 -21.42 9.93 1.86
C ARG A 173 -20.28 10.55 2.66
N GLY A 174 -19.92 11.78 2.35
CA GLY A 174 -18.94 12.56 3.09
C GLY A 174 -19.53 13.17 4.36
N ALA A 175 -18.68 13.49 5.32
CA ALA A 175 -19.03 14.28 6.50
C ALA A 175 -18.46 15.69 6.34
N CYS A 176 -19.25 16.74 6.58
CA CYS A 176 -18.73 18.10 6.54
C CYS A 176 -17.58 18.27 7.53
N VAL A 177 -16.56 19.02 7.13
CA VAL A 177 -15.46 19.39 8.02
C VAL A 177 -15.96 20.25 9.18
N GLU A 178 -15.14 20.38 10.22
CA GLU A 178 -15.48 21.22 11.36
C GLU A 178 -15.77 22.67 10.92
N ASN A 179 -16.76 23.31 11.54
CA ASN A 179 -17.23 24.66 11.21
C ASN A 179 -17.77 24.81 9.76
N ALA A 180 -18.25 23.72 9.17
CA ALA A 180 -18.97 23.71 7.91
C ALA A 180 -20.35 23.06 8.05
N GLU A 181 -21.29 23.53 7.23
CA GLU A 181 -22.67 23.06 7.16
C GLU A 181 -22.95 22.40 5.81
N GLU A 182 -23.80 21.36 5.84
CA GLU A 182 -24.22 20.66 4.63
C GLU A 182 -25.17 21.55 3.82
N ARG A 183 -24.75 21.93 2.61
CA ARG A 183 -25.61 22.63 1.65
C ARG A 183 -26.34 21.63 0.75
N ASP A 184 -25.57 20.71 0.19
CA ASP A 184 -26.05 19.59 -0.64
C ASP A 184 -25.31 18.34 -0.19
N THR A 185 -26.00 17.21 -0.04
CA THR A 185 -25.40 15.98 0.52
C THR A 185 -24.14 15.55 -0.24
N PRO A 186 -22.94 15.66 0.38
CA PRO A 186 -21.67 15.41 -0.27
C PRO A 186 -21.48 13.90 -0.49
N ARG A 187 -21.18 13.51 -1.73
CA ARG A 187 -21.04 12.12 -2.16
C ARG A 187 -19.88 11.93 -3.12
N LEU A 188 -19.20 10.80 -2.98
CA LEU A 188 -18.19 10.30 -3.91
C LEU A 188 -18.49 8.84 -4.26
N TYR A 189 -17.93 8.39 -5.38
CA TYR A 189 -18.03 7.01 -5.84
C TYR A 189 -16.64 6.38 -5.89
N CYS A 190 -16.40 5.33 -5.10
CA CYS A 190 -15.15 4.58 -5.12
C CYS A 190 -15.22 3.49 -6.20
N GLY A 191 -14.32 3.56 -7.19
CA GLY A 191 -14.19 2.59 -8.28
C GLY A 191 -13.29 1.40 -7.94
N ALA A 192 -13.40 0.32 -8.72
CA ALA A 192 -12.61 -0.90 -8.54
C ALA A 192 -11.08 -0.70 -8.57
N ASP A 193 -10.61 0.36 -9.24
CA ASP A 193 -9.20 0.72 -9.32
C ASP A 193 -8.67 1.50 -8.10
N GLY A 194 -9.52 1.78 -7.11
CA GLY A 194 -9.15 2.59 -5.95
C GLY A 194 -9.21 4.10 -6.25
N ASP A 195 -9.92 4.48 -7.31
CA ASP A 195 -10.09 5.87 -7.71
C ASP A 195 -11.44 6.45 -7.24
N TRP A 196 -11.37 7.68 -6.72
CA TRP A 196 -12.54 8.49 -6.44
C TRP A 196 -13.08 9.11 -7.73
N LEU A 197 -14.36 8.88 -7.99
CA LEU A 197 -15.07 9.41 -9.15
C LEU A 197 -16.08 10.49 -8.72
N VAL A 198 -16.73 11.10 -9.72
CA VAL A 198 -17.75 12.17 -9.68
C VAL A 198 -18.11 12.69 -8.27
N PRO A 199 -17.60 13.87 -7.86
CA PRO A 199 -18.06 14.54 -6.66
C PRO A 199 -19.45 15.15 -6.86
N LEU A 200 -20.37 14.84 -5.94
CA LEU A 200 -21.70 15.43 -5.86
C LEU A 200 -21.87 16.12 -4.51
N GLY A 201 -22.64 17.20 -4.49
CA GLY A 201 -22.90 17.96 -3.27
C GLY A 201 -21.66 18.66 -2.70
N ARG A 202 -21.89 19.43 -1.63
CA ARG A 202 -20.84 20.18 -0.94
C ARG A 202 -21.29 20.64 0.44
N CYS A 203 -20.29 20.92 1.27
CA CYS A 203 -20.47 21.72 2.47
C CYS A 203 -20.06 23.18 2.18
N VAL A 204 -20.44 24.08 3.10
CA VAL A 204 -20.07 25.49 3.10
C VAL A 204 -19.64 25.88 4.50
N CYS A 205 -18.63 26.75 4.65
CA CYS A 205 -18.24 27.22 5.97
C CYS A 205 -19.39 27.95 6.65
N SER A 206 -19.56 27.70 7.94
CA SER A 206 -20.51 28.41 8.80
C SER A 206 -20.14 29.89 8.90
N ILE A 207 -21.09 30.70 9.35
CA ILE A 207 -20.90 32.14 9.53
C ILE A 207 -19.72 32.41 10.45
N GLY A 208 -18.79 33.29 10.03
CA GLY A 208 -17.58 33.63 10.78
C GLY A 208 -16.34 32.82 10.42
N TYR A 209 -16.45 31.89 9.47
CA TYR A 209 -15.35 31.07 8.98
C TYR A 209 -15.15 31.26 7.47
N GLU A 210 -13.91 31.13 7.01
CA GLU A 210 -13.54 31.14 5.60
C GLU A 210 -12.87 29.82 5.18
N GLU A 211 -13.09 29.44 3.92
CA GLU A 211 -12.48 28.24 3.34
C GLU A 211 -10.99 28.48 3.05
N SER A 212 -10.14 27.65 3.63
CA SER A 212 -8.68 27.65 3.38
C SER A 212 -8.14 26.22 3.46
N ASP A 213 -7.44 25.76 2.42
CA ASP A 213 -6.87 24.40 2.28
C ASP A 213 -7.87 23.25 2.56
N GLY A 214 -9.14 23.44 2.21
CA GLY A 214 -10.19 22.43 2.42
C GLY A 214 -10.71 22.34 3.86
N LEU A 215 -10.37 23.33 4.70
CA LEU A 215 -10.85 23.50 6.06
C LEU A 215 -11.59 24.84 6.20
N CYS A 216 -12.38 24.99 7.26
CA CYS A 216 -13.01 26.25 7.61
C CYS A 216 -12.29 26.88 8.81
N ILE A 217 -11.62 28.01 8.57
CA ILE A 217 -10.80 28.72 9.55
C ILE A 217 -11.57 29.95 10.04
N GLY A 218 -11.59 30.17 11.36
CA GLY A 218 -12.27 31.32 11.93
C GLY A 218 -11.58 32.62 11.54
N LEU A 219 -12.36 33.62 11.16
CA LEU A 219 -11.84 34.95 10.83
C LEU A 219 -11.18 35.55 12.08
N THR A 220 -9.85 35.67 12.07
CA THR A 220 -9.16 36.41 13.13
C THR A 220 -9.46 37.91 12.95
N PHE A 221 -10.14 38.49 13.93
CA PHE A 221 -10.53 39.91 13.98
C PHE A 221 -9.33 40.88 14.13
N THR A 222 -8.14 40.57 13.60
CA THR A 222 -6.96 41.44 13.69
C THR A 222 -6.79 42.38 12.49
N HIS A 223 -7.52 42.18 11.39
CA HIS A 223 -7.29 42.96 10.15
C HIS A 223 -8.38 43.95 9.73
N GLN A 224 -9.44 44.15 10.54
CA GLN A 224 -10.55 45.06 10.19
C GLN A 224 -10.68 46.31 11.06
N ILE A 225 -9.80 46.52 12.04
CA ILE A 225 -9.81 47.73 12.87
C ILE A 225 -8.87 48.83 12.33
N PHE A 226 -7.89 48.50 11.47
CA PHE A 226 -6.89 49.50 11.05
C PHE A 226 -7.34 50.49 9.97
N ILE A 227 -8.40 50.21 9.20
CA ILE A 227 -8.83 51.10 8.11
C ILE A 227 -9.85 52.16 8.56
N HIS A 228 -10.49 52.01 9.72
CA HIS A 228 -11.47 53.00 10.20
C HIS A 228 -10.91 54.08 11.15
N TYR A 229 -9.66 53.97 11.60
CA TYR A 229 -9.09 54.92 12.57
C TYR A 229 -8.07 55.92 11.99
N ILE A 230 -7.86 55.96 10.67
CA ILE A 230 -6.89 56.90 10.03
C ILE A 230 -7.57 58.10 9.35
N ASN A 231 -8.92 58.15 9.24
CA ASN A 231 -9.61 59.21 8.51
C ASN A 231 -10.40 60.24 9.33
N THR A 232 -10.19 60.31 10.65
CA THR A 232 -10.74 61.41 11.47
C THR A 232 -9.69 61.94 12.44
N CYS A 233 -8.69 62.63 11.93
CA CYS A 233 -7.94 63.68 12.64
C CYS A 233 -7.13 64.48 11.60
N LEU A 234 -7.80 65.43 10.94
CA LEU A 234 -7.14 66.56 10.29
C LEU A 234 -6.78 67.61 11.37
N PRO A 235 -5.95 68.60 11.01
CA PRO A 235 -4.70 68.99 11.66
C PRO A 235 -4.92 69.94 12.86
N PHE A 236 -3.96 70.08 13.79
CA PHE A 236 -3.59 71.36 14.43
C PHE A 236 -2.56 71.14 15.54
N ALA A 237 -1.55 72.01 15.54
CA ALA A 237 -0.78 72.51 16.70
C ALA A 237 0.19 71.56 17.45
N LEU A 238 1.48 71.70 17.11
CA LEU A 238 2.51 72.32 17.97
C LEU A 238 2.74 71.85 19.43
N LEU A 239 4.01 71.47 19.63
CA LEU A 239 4.88 71.50 20.84
C LEU A 239 4.97 70.25 21.76
N PRO A 240 6.18 70.01 22.35
CA PRO A 240 6.59 68.74 22.95
C PRO A 240 6.59 68.79 24.49
N CYS A 241 6.22 67.71 25.17
CA CYS A 241 6.88 67.25 26.40
C CYS A 241 6.20 66.04 27.07
N ARG A 242 7.08 65.19 27.60
CA ARG A 242 7.00 64.41 28.86
C ARG A 242 5.90 63.37 29.04
N VAL A 243 6.31 62.12 28.82
CA VAL A 243 6.36 61.02 29.80
C VAL A 243 5.40 61.12 31.00
N LEU A 244 4.44 60.19 31.05
CA LEU A 244 4.10 59.49 32.29
C LEU A 244 3.88 58.01 31.97
N ILE A 245 4.75 57.19 32.54
CA ILE A 245 4.74 55.72 32.53
C ILE A 245 3.62 55.24 33.47
N LEU A 246 2.89 54.18 33.11
CA LEU A 246 2.51 53.15 34.08
C LEU A 246 2.16 51.81 33.39
N HIS A 247 3.07 50.84 33.59
CA HIS A 247 2.94 49.39 33.52
C HIS A 247 2.29 48.72 32.30
N CYS A 248 3.15 48.40 31.33
CA CYS A 248 3.03 47.19 30.52
C CYS A 248 3.26 45.98 31.45
N VAL A 249 2.18 45.33 31.89
CA VAL A 249 2.29 43.99 32.49
C VAL A 249 2.35 43.01 31.33
N ALA A 250 3.54 42.48 31.11
CA ALA A 250 3.79 41.37 30.22
C ALA A 250 2.86 40.19 30.59
N SER A 251 1.94 39.86 29.69
CA SER A 251 1.41 38.51 29.56
C SER A 251 1.84 37.98 28.19
N MET A 252 3.16 37.78 28.07
CA MET A 252 3.72 36.81 27.15
C MET A 252 3.36 35.43 27.72
N VAL A 253 2.30 34.81 27.19
CA VAL A 253 2.26 33.36 27.13
C VAL A 253 2.84 32.98 25.77
N CYS A 254 4.16 32.84 25.74
CA CYS A 254 4.83 32.05 24.72
C CYS A 254 4.59 30.58 25.06
N SER A 255 3.65 29.93 24.37
CA SER A 255 3.75 28.49 24.17
C SER A 255 4.66 28.26 22.97
N ALA A 256 5.92 27.98 23.26
CA ALA A 256 6.82 27.33 22.31
C ALA A 256 6.24 25.95 21.97
N SER A 257 5.98 25.70 20.69
CA SER A 257 5.86 24.35 20.16
C SER A 257 6.81 24.24 18.98
N CYS A 258 7.53 23.13 18.94
CA CYS A 258 8.77 22.94 18.19
C CYS A 258 8.63 23.25 16.70
N GLU A 259 9.57 24.05 16.17
CA GLU A 259 10.06 23.90 14.80
C GLU A 259 10.72 22.52 14.68
N GLY A 260 9.93 21.55 14.23
CA GLY A 260 10.44 20.40 13.51
C GLY A 260 10.28 20.71 12.02
N LEU A 261 11.41 20.92 11.34
CA LEU A 261 11.54 20.90 9.89
C LEU A 261 10.88 19.62 9.34
N LEU A 262 9.62 19.72 8.91
CA LEU A 262 9.06 18.80 7.93
C LEU A 262 9.48 19.36 6.57
N GLU A 263 10.68 18.95 6.16
CA GLU A 263 11.04 18.93 4.74
C GLU A 263 9.90 18.23 4.00
N SER A 264 9.25 19.02 3.16
CA SER A 264 8.54 18.63 1.95
C SER A 264 8.79 17.17 1.56
N ALA A 265 7.87 16.29 1.97
CA ALA A 265 7.66 15.03 1.27
C ALA A 265 7.20 15.41 -0.14
N ALA A 266 8.15 15.40 -1.06
CA ALA A 266 7.89 15.46 -2.48
C ALA A 266 6.76 14.48 -2.79
N LYS A 267 5.64 15.03 -3.27
CA LYS A 267 4.47 14.30 -3.74
C LYS A 267 4.85 13.55 -5.01
N VAL A 268 5.56 12.45 -4.83
CA VAL A 268 5.78 11.42 -5.84
C VAL A 268 5.20 10.15 -5.24
N LYS A 269 3.92 9.88 -5.54
CA LYS A 269 3.27 8.55 -5.58
C LYS A 269 1.75 8.67 -5.55
N GLY A 270 1.17 9.20 -6.63
CA GLY A 270 -0.29 9.13 -6.82
C GLY A 270 -0.84 7.69 -6.89
N ASN A 271 0.03 6.69 -7.08
CA ASN A 271 -0.35 5.27 -7.17
C ASN A 271 -0.11 4.45 -5.89
N GLU A 272 0.73 4.87 -4.94
CA GLU A 272 0.95 4.05 -3.73
C GLU A 272 -0.09 4.27 -2.64
N GLU A 273 -0.71 5.45 -2.54
CA GLU A 273 -1.76 5.69 -1.54
C GLU A 273 -3.02 4.82 -1.76
N LYS A 274 -3.26 4.40 -3.02
CA LYS A 274 -4.38 3.52 -3.39
C LYS A 274 -4.15 2.06 -3.04
N LEU A 275 -2.90 1.66 -2.80
CA LEU A 275 -2.51 0.27 -2.60
C LEU A 275 -2.16 0.03 -1.13
N THR A 276 -2.95 -0.81 -0.47
CA THR A 276 -2.58 -1.28 0.87
C THR A 276 -1.82 -2.59 0.74
N VAL A 277 -0.51 -2.54 1.05
CA VAL A 277 0.38 -3.69 0.94
C VAL A 277 0.25 -4.58 2.18
N LEU A 278 -0.13 -5.84 1.96
CA LEU A 278 -0.19 -6.87 2.99
C LEU A 278 1.17 -7.57 3.16
N VAL A 279 1.92 -7.72 2.07
CA VAL A 279 3.27 -8.30 2.05
C VAL A 279 4.14 -7.51 1.07
N SER A 280 5.28 -7.00 1.55
CA SER A 280 6.24 -6.22 0.76
C SER A 280 7.61 -6.90 0.60
N SER A 281 7.90 -7.93 1.42
CA SER A 281 9.11 -8.73 1.33
C SER A 281 8.88 -10.13 1.89
N ILE A 282 9.69 -11.06 1.40
CA ILE A 282 9.60 -12.48 1.68
C ILE A 282 10.08 -12.78 3.13
N THR A 283 9.15 -13.21 3.98
CA THR A 283 9.44 -14.10 5.12
C THR A 283 8.65 -15.38 4.87
N LEU A 284 9.29 -16.41 4.31
CA LEU A 284 8.65 -17.69 3.98
C LEU A 284 9.26 -18.80 4.82
N GLU A 285 8.43 -19.69 5.36
CA GLU A 285 8.87 -20.94 5.97
C GLU A 285 9.05 -22.00 4.87
N ILE A 286 10.22 -22.65 4.83
CA ILE A 286 10.52 -23.72 3.89
C ILE A 286 9.91 -25.03 4.43
N CYS A 287 8.83 -25.51 3.82
CA CYS A 287 8.32 -26.86 4.06
C CYS A 287 8.96 -27.85 3.08
N SER A 288 10.21 -28.28 3.32
CA SER A 288 10.77 -29.42 2.60
C SER A 288 10.47 -30.73 3.33
N ARG A 289 9.89 -31.69 2.60
CA ARG A 289 9.73 -33.08 3.03
C ARG A 289 10.92 -33.87 2.50
N GLN A 290 12.04 -33.86 3.22
CA GLN A 290 13.13 -34.81 3.00
C GLN A 290 13.70 -35.22 4.35
N TYR A 291 13.68 -36.54 4.59
CA TYR A 291 14.24 -37.25 5.72
C TYR A 291 15.52 -36.57 6.25
N PHE A 292 15.53 -36.03 7.47
CA PHE A 292 16.68 -36.11 8.39
C PHE A 292 16.25 -35.66 9.79
N SER A 293 16.74 -36.43 10.76
CA SER A 293 16.55 -36.41 12.20
C SER A 293 16.98 -35.12 12.91
N TYR A 294 16.19 -34.71 13.92
CA TYR A 294 16.50 -33.90 15.11
C TYR A 294 17.56 -32.78 15.01
N LEU A 295 17.13 -31.51 15.16
CA LEU A 295 17.72 -30.47 16.04
C LEU A 295 16.90 -29.14 15.94
N PRO A 296 16.77 -28.36 17.03
CA PRO A 296 15.94 -27.14 17.07
C PRO A 296 16.68 -25.90 16.55
N CYS A 297 15.99 -25.04 15.80
CA CYS A 297 16.49 -23.74 15.36
C CYS A 297 16.42 -22.70 16.49
N GLU A 298 17.58 -22.25 16.97
CA GLU A 298 17.72 -21.06 17.82
C GLU A 298 17.61 -19.77 16.98
N TYR A 299 16.76 -18.83 17.43
CA TYR A 299 16.74 -17.44 16.99
C TYR A 299 18.00 -16.72 17.50
N LYS A 300 18.83 -16.16 16.60
CA LYS A 300 19.82 -15.14 16.97
C LYS A 300 19.33 -13.76 16.56
N LYS A 301 19.34 -12.86 17.55
CA LYS A 301 19.06 -11.42 17.47
C LYS A 301 20.00 -10.70 16.53
#